data_AF-A0A537IUD2-F1
#
_entry.id   AF-A0A537IUD2-F1
#
_cell.length_a   1.000
_cell.length_b   1.000
_cell.length_c   1.000
_cell.angle_alpha   90.00
_cell.angle_beta   90.00
_cell.angle_gamma   90.00
#
_symmetry.space_group_name_H-M   'P 1'
#
loop_
_entity.id
_entity.type
_entity.pdbx_description
1 polymer ?
#
loop_
_entity_poly.entity_id
_entity_poly.type
_entity_poly.pdbx_seq_one_letter_code
_entity_poly.pdbx_strand_id
1 'polypeptide(L)'
;MRLKYKIRVTLLSFWLVSLAHEYASAQKTDTLSALREFVAISNGYKHLPLHLELEMKSSTNFVTSENDTADINGEFFLGTENSYVRFGEFEQVVNDSLALLVSHQLQQMILYPNAGAIIKQMKNMMGAALPDSSILNLSRKYISIKKELVPGTAVVELQSRASLYGTKLSRETIELQYDATKNNPKQVITTNRTVLPLDSIQYALMQNEKGMADKLFTLEGNYFLVKEQVTTYLYKQIERAPDVKIPVVIGDRIVKNETGAYEPAGKYNAYKISIND
;
A
#
# COMPACT_ATOMS: atom_id res chain seq x y z
N MET A 1 20.94 34.51 69.88
CA MET A 1 21.81 33.85 68.89
C MET A 1 20.93 32.97 68.00
N ARG A 2 20.83 33.32 66.71
CA ARG A 2 19.90 32.72 65.73
C ARG A 2 20.55 31.49 65.08
N LEU A 3 19.85 30.37 64.97
CA LEU A 3 20.15 29.35 63.96
C LEU A 3 18.87 28.99 63.19
N LYS A 4 18.88 29.30 61.89
CA LYS A 4 17.83 28.96 60.92
C LYS A 4 18.09 27.56 60.38
N TYR A 5 17.12 26.66 60.46
CA TYR A 5 17.13 25.41 59.68
C TYR A 5 16.53 25.69 58.30
N LYS A 6 17.34 25.48 57.25
CA LYS A 6 16.95 25.51 55.84
C LYS A 6 17.36 24.16 55.26
N ILE A 7 16.47 23.16 55.33
CA ILE A 7 16.70 21.83 54.75
C ILE A 7 15.95 21.73 53.42
N ARG A 8 16.67 21.19 52.44
CA ARG A 8 16.47 21.19 51.00
C ARG A 8 15.24 20.38 50.58
N VAL A 9 14.30 21.02 49.88
CA VAL A 9 13.29 20.36 49.03
C VAL A 9 13.78 20.44 47.58
N THR A 10 14.78 19.63 47.23
CA THR A 10 15.34 19.56 45.86
C THR A 10 15.96 18.20 45.56
N LEU A 11 15.25 17.10 45.87
CA LEU A 11 15.72 15.74 45.52
C LEU A 11 14.64 14.83 44.91
N LEU A 12 13.38 15.28 44.79
CA LEU A 12 12.31 14.47 44.16
C LEU A 12 12.16 14.69 42.64
N SER A 13 12.66 15.80 42.10
CA SER A 13 12.48 16.16 40.68
C SER A 13 13.49 15.50 39.73
N PHE A 14 14.57 14.90 40.24
CA PHE A 14 15.60 14.27 39.40
C PHE A 14 15.32 12.79 39.06
N TRP A 15 14.48 12.11 39.84
CA TRP A 15 14.13 10.69 39.58
C TRP A 15 13.01 10.51 38.55
N LEU A 16 12.15 11.52 38.36
CA LEU A 16 11.06 11.47 37.36
C LEU A 16 11.55 11.72 35.92
N VAL A 17 12.67 12.44 35.74
CA VAL A 17 13.21 12.76 34.40
C VAL A 17 13.94 11.55 33.77
N SER A 18 14.57 10.70 34.59
CA SER A 18 15.29 9.51 34.09
C SER A 18 14.34 8.41 33.60
N LEU A 19 13.21 8.20 34.28
CA LEU A 19 12.19 7.24 33.83
C LEU A 19 11.60 7.64 32.46
N ALA A 20 11.29 8.92 32.24
CA ALA A 20 10.76 9.39 30.96
C ALA A 20 11.72 9.17 29.77
N HIS A 21 13.04 9.24 30.00
CA HIS A 21 14.04 8.95 28.97
C HIS A 21 14.14 7.45 28.64
N GLU A 22 14.01 6.57 29.62
CA GLU A 22 14.02 5.12 29.39
C GLU A 22 12.76 4.65 28.65
N TYR A 23 11.57 5.18 28.99
CA TYR A 23 10.33 4.87 28.25
C TYR A 23 10.38 5.37 26.79
N ALA A 24 10.89 6.58 26.55
CA ALA A 24 11.01 7.12 25.19
C ALA A 24 12.07 6.35 24.35
N SER A 25 13.16 5.90 24.98
CA SER A 25 14.19 5.06 24.37
C SER A 25 13.67 3.66 24.01
N ALA A 26 12.96 3.01 24.93
CA ALA A 26 12.36 1.70 24.72
C ALA A 26 11.29 1.75 23.62
N GLN A 27 10.41 2.75 23.64
CA GLN A 27 9.37 2.95 22.63
C GLN A 27 9.94 3.27 21.24
N LYS A 28 11.09 3.96 21.18
CA LYS A 28 11.82 4.22 19.93
C LYS A 28 12.54 2.97 19.39
N THR A 29 12.98 2.08 20.28
CA THR A 29 13.66 0.83 19.91
C THR A 29 12.65 -0.21 19.41
N ASP A 30 11.50 -0.31 20.06
CA ASP A 30 10.39 -1.21 19.68
C ASP A 30 9.73 -0.80 18.35
N THR A 31 9.66 0.51 18.08
CA THR A 31 9.16 0.97 16.78
C THR A 31 10.07 0.60 15.61
N LEU A 32 11.40 0.60 15.78
CA LEU A 32 12.34 0.29 14.70
C LEU A 32 12.37 -1.21 14.34
N SER A 33 12.22 -2.11 15.32
CA SER A 33 12.15 -3.56 15.06
C SER A 33 10.90 -3.93 14.26
N ALA A 34 9.73 -3.42 14.69
CA ALA A 34 8.47 -3.65 13.98
C ALA A 34 8.49 -3.04 12.56
N LEU A 35 9.13 -1.88 12.37
CA LEU A 35 9.30 -1.29 11.03
C LEU A 35 10.21 -2.13 10.12
N ARG A 36 11.29 -2.69 10.65
CA ARG A 36 12.16 -3.62 9.91
C ARG A 36 11.37 -4.86 9.48
N GLU A 37 10.60 -5.42 10.39
CA GLU A 37 9.75 -6.58 10.12
C GLU A 37 8.70 -6.26 9.04
N PHE A 38 8.00 -5.12 9.17
CA PHE A 38 7.06 -4.64 8.15
C PHE A 38 7.70 -4.57 6.76
N VAL A 39 8.89 -3.96 6.67
CA VAL A 39 9.65 -3.83 5.42
C VAL A 39 10.10 -5.18 4.88
N ALA A 40 10.60 -6.05 5.77
CA ALA A 40 11.10 -7.37 5.40
C ALA A 40 9.98 -8.24 4.83
N ILE A 41 8.79 -8.25 5.43
CA ILE A 41 7.65 -9.02 4.95
C ILE A 41 7.09 -8.43 3.65
N SER A 42 6.98 -7.10 3.58
CA SER A 42 6.42 -6.40 2.40
C SER A 42 7.29 -6.52 1.15
N ASN A 43 8.58 -6.90 1.29
CA ASN A 43 9.50 -7.05 0.18
C ASN A 43 10.11 -8.45 0.06
N GLY A 44 10.06 -9.27 1.12
CA GLY A 44 10.71 -10.57 1.16
C GLY A 44 10.12 -11.61 0.22
N TYR A 45 8.95 -11.35 -0.36
CA TYR A 45 8.37 -12.16 -1.42
C TYR A 45 8.73 -11.72 -2.84
N LYS A 46 9.35 -10.55 -3.00
CA LYS A 46 9.64 -9.95 -4.30
C LYS A 46 10.93 -10.52 -4.91
N HIS A 47 10.94 -11.81 -5.19
CA HIS A 47 12.05 -12.46 -5.89
C HIS A 47 11.56 -13.04 -7.20
N LEU A 48 12.34 -12.86 -8.27
CA LEU A 48 12.04 -13.48 -9.56
C LEU A 48 12.60 -14.90 -9.58
N PRO A 49 11.89 -15.87 -10.19
CA PRO A 49 10.53 -15.77 -10.72
C PRO A 49 9.44 -15.72 -9.63
N LEU A 50 8.34 -15.02 -9.90
CA LEU A 50 7.20 -14.85 -8.99
C LEU A 50 5.87 -15.07 -9.72
N HIS A 51 4.98 -15.87 -9.13
CA HIS A 51 3.56 -15.84 -9.41
C HIS A 51 2.82 -15.25 -8.20
N LEU A 52 2.03 -14.20 -8.42
CA LEU A 52 1.28 -13.48 -7.41
C LEU A 52 -0.16 -13.25 -7.87
N GLU A 53 -1.11 -13.66 -7.04
CA GLU A 53 -2.52 -13.28 -7.18
C GLU A 53 -2.90 -12.32 -6.05
N LEU A 54 -3.49 -11.18 -6.43
CA LEU A 54 -3.81 -10.07 -5.56
C LEU A 54 -5.24 -9.61 -5.80
N GLU A 55 -5.96 -9.27 -4.74
CA GLU A 55 -7.24 -8.56 -4.85
C GLU A 55 -7.13 -7.23 -4.13
N MET A 56 -7.44 -6.15 -4.84
CA MET A 56 -7.46 -4.79 -4.31
C MET A 56 -8.90 -4.32 -4.17
N LYS A 57 -9.33 -4.04 -2.94
CA LYS A 57 -10.63 -3.44 -2.64
C LYS A 57 -10.45 -2.05 -2.08
N SER A 58 -11.07 -1.07 -2.69
CA SER A 58 -11.19 0.29 -2.16
C SER A 58 -12.62 0.52 -1.71
N SER A 59 -12.78 1.12 -0.54
CA SER A 59 -14.07 1.57 -0.03
C SER A 59 -13.92 2.90 0.71
N THR A 60 -15.03 3.62 0.85
CA THR A 60 -15.08 4.82 1.67
C THR A 60 -16.37 4.86 2.47
N ASN A 61 -16.35 5.55 3.61
CA ASN A 61 -17.58 5.87 4.32
C ASN A 61 -18.39 6.98 3.61
N PHE A 62 -17.79 7.78 2.74
CA PHE A 62 -18.51 8.86 2.04
C PHE A 62 -18.09 8.99 0.59
N VAL A 63 -18.96 8.51 -0.32
CA VAL A 63 -18.71 8.46 -1.76
C VAL A 63 -18.89 9.85 -2.38
N THR A 64 -17.82 10.34 -2.98
CA THR A 64 -17.75 11.61 -3.72
C THR A 64 -17.32 11.42 -5.17
N SER A 65 -16.74 10.27 -5.51
CA SER A 65 -16.27 9.95 -6.86
C SER A 65 -16.51 8.48 -7.19
N GLU A 66 -16.60 8.13 -8.48
CA GLU A 66 -16.76 6.75 -8.94
C GLU A 66 -15.57 5.85 -8.52
N ASN A 67 -14.39 6.45 -8.31
CA ASN A 67 -13.18 5.73 -7.89
C ASN A 67 -13.12 5.47 -6.38
N ASP A 68 -14.09 5.96 -5.60
CA ASP A 68 -14.10 5.80 -4.15
C ASP A 68 -14.42 4.36 -3.72
N THR A 69 -15.02 3.58 -4.61
CA THR A 69 -15.26 2.15 -4.44
C THR A 69 -14.76 1.39 -5.65
N ALA A 70 -13.85 0.44 -5.45
CA ALA A 70 -13.32 -0.40 -6.53
C ALA A 70 -13.01 -1.80 -6.01
N ASP A 71 -13.19 -2.82 -6.85
CA ASP A 71 -12.72 -4.18 -6.59
C ASP A 71 -11.98 -4.65 -7.84
N ILE A 72 -10.66 -4.86 -7.70
CA ILE A 72 -9.76 -5.13 -8.80
C ILE A 72 -8.95 -6.39 -8.47
N ASN A 73 -9.04 -7.39 -9.35
CA ASN A 73 -8.17 -8.56 -9.28
C ASN A 73 -6.90 -8.32 -10.11
N GLY A 74 -5.79 -8.77 -9.56
CA GLY A 74 -4.46 -8.71 -10.10
C GLY A 74 -3.84 -10.09 -10.19
N GLU A 75 -3.22 -10.39 -11.31
CA GLU A 75 -2.52 -11.64 -11.57
C GLU A 75 -1.17 -11.30 -12.19
N PHE A 76 -0.09 -11.72 -11.55
CA PHE A 76 1.27 -11.31 -11.89
C PHE A 76 2.15 -12.55 -12.04
N PHE A 77 2.60 -12.83 -13.26
CA PHE A 77 3.62 -13.82 -13.57
C PHE A 77 4.87 -13.07 -14.01
N LEU A 78 5.85 -13.00 -13.12
CA LEU A 78 7.08 -12.26 -13.33
C LEU A 78 8.24 -13.25 -13.48
N GLY A 79 8.72 -13.42 -14.70
CA GLY A 79 9.93 -14.16 -15.02
C GLY A 79 11.19 -13.27 -15.01
N THR A 80 12.34 -13.86 -15.31
CA THR A 80 13.62 -13.14 -15.39
C THR A 80 13.75 -12.29 -16.66
N GLU A 81 13.09 -12.70 -17.75
CA GLU A 81 13.21 -12.09 -19.08
C GLU A 81 11.84 -11.78 -19.72
N ASN A 82 10.78 -12.25 -19.10
CA ASN A 82 9.42 -12.09 -19.57
C ASN A 82 8.48 -11.84 -18.39
N SER A 83 7.33 -11.24 -18.65
CA SER A 83 6.28 -11.09 -17.65
C SER A 83 4.90 -11.04 -18.27
N TYR A 84 3.93 -11.49 -17.51
CA TYR A 84 2.51 -11.28 -17.76
C TYR A 84 1.89 -10.67 -16.52
N VAL A 85 1.24 -9.52 -16.69
CA VAL A 85 0.53 -8.84 -15.62
C VAL A 85 -0.87 -8.53 -16.10
N ARG A 86 -1.86 -8.94 -15.33
CA ARG A 86 -3.25 -8.49 -15.50
C ARG A 86 -3.67 -7.77 -14.24
N PHE A 87 -4.20 -6.57 -14.38
CA PHE A 87 -4.69 -5.78 -13.25
C PHE A 87 -5.94 -5.00 -13.67
N GLY A 88 -7.10 -5.49 -13.25
CA GLY A 88 -8.39 -4.97 -13.72
C GLY A 88 -8.54 -5.11 -15.24
N GLU A 89 -8.82 -3.99 -15.91
CA GLU A 89 -9.01 -3.91 -17.36
C GLU A 89 -7.72 -3.81 -18.16
N PHE A 90 -6.57 -3.80 -17.49
CA PHE A 90 -5.26 -3.72 -18.12
C PHE A 90 -4.56 -5.07 -18.12
N GLU A 91 -3.92 -5.36 -19.25
CA GLU A 91 -3.06 -6.50 -19.47
C GLU A 91 -1.71 -5.99 -19.99
N GLN A 92 -0.61 -6.48 -19.44
CA GLN A 92 0.74 -6.19 -19.88
C GLN A 92 1.46 -7.51 -20.15
N VAL A 93 2.04 -7.62 -21.34
CA VAL A 93 2.85 -8.78 -21.75
C VAL A 93 4.22 -8.27 -22.16
N VAL A 94 5.28 -8.81 -21.56
CA VAL A 94 6.67 -8.41 -21.84
C VAL A 94 7.48 -9.64 -22.17
N ASN A 95 8.34 -9.53 -23.19
CA ASN A 95 9.45 -10.44 -23.44
C ASN A 95 10.76 -9.65 -23.59
N ASP A 96 11.84 -10.33 -23.96
CA ASP A 96 13.17 -9.77 -24.13
C ASP A 96 13.26 -8.56 -25.08
N SER A 97 12.33 -8.46 -26.04
CA SER A 97 12.38 -7.48 -27.13
C SER A 97 11.26 -6.45 -27.04
N LEU A 98 10.03 -6.89 -26.73
CA LEU A 98 8.80 -6.12 -26.85
C LEU A 98 8.07 -6.05 -25.51
N ALA A 99 7.40 -4.93 -25.27
CA ALA A 99 6.38 -4.84 -24.24
C ALA A 99 5.07 -4.38 -24.86
N LEU A 100 3.98 -5.05 -24.52
CA LEU A 100 2.65 -4.76 -25.01
C LEU A 100 1.77 -4.42 -23.82
N LEU A 101 1.16 -3.24 -23.83
CA LEU A 101 0.09 -2.85 -22.93
C LEU A 101 -1.24 -2.97 -23.67
N VAL A 102 -2.23 -3.61 -23.06
CA VAL A 102 -3.57 -3.82 -23.60
C VAL A 102 -4.58 -3.23 -22.61
N SER A 103 -5.48 -2.39 -23.10
CA SER A 103 -6.65 -1.90 -22.36
C SER A 103 -7.91 -2.52 -22.95
N HIS A 104 -8.58 -3.36 -22.18
CA HIS A 104 -9.82 -4.02 -22.61
C HIS A 104 -10.98 -3.03 -22.72
N GLN A 105 -11.09 -2.09 -21.78
CA GLN A 105 -12.12 -1.06 -21.78
C GLN A 105 -12.03 -0.14 -23.00
N LEU A 106 -10.82 0.30 -23.37
CA LEU A 106 -10.62 1.19 -24.52
C LEU A 106 -10.47 0.45 -25.85
N GLN A 107 -10.38 -0.89 -25.81
CA GLN A 107 -10.02 -1.72 -26.95
C GLN A 107 -8.76 -1.21 -27.65
N GLN A 108 -7.73 -0.90 -26.87
CA GLN A 108 -6.48 -0.32 -27.36
C GLN A 108 -5.26 -1.12 -26.91
N MET A 109 -4.25 -1.15 -27.76
CA MET A 109 -2.94 -1.74 -27.53
C MET A 109 -1.84 -0.70 -27.77
N ILE A 110 -0.86 -0.66 -26.88
CA ILE A 110 0.35 0.15 -27.02
C ILE A 110 1.54 -0.81 -27.03
N LEU A 111 2.22 -0.87 -28.17
CA LEU A 111 3.42 -1.67 -28.35
C LEU A 111 4.65 -0.79 -28.14
N TYR A 112 5.55 -1.24 -27.28
CA TYR A 112 6.87 -0.68 -27.06
C TYR A 112 7.90 -1.60 -27.71
N PRO A 113 8.59 -1.16 -28.79
CA PRO A 113 9.58 -1.98 -29.49
C PRO A 113 10.86 -2.25 -28.71
N ASN A 114 11.04 -1.58 -27.56
CA ASN A 114 12.19 -1.73 -26.68
C ASN A 114 11.72 -2.05 -25.25
N ALA A 115 11.64 -3.33 -24.91
CA ALA A 115 11.29 -3.79 -23.58
C ALA A 115 12.35 -3.52 -22.51
N GLY A 116 13.59 -3.19 -22.89
CA GLY A 116 14.74 -3.16 -21.97
C GLY A 116 14.55 -2.21 -20.79
N ALA A 117 13.98 -1.01 -21.04
CA ALA A 117 13.68 -0.04 -19.99
C ALA A 117 12.60 -0.57 -19.01
N ILE A 118 11.56 -1.22 -19.54
CA ILE A 118 10.44 -1.77 -18.77
C ILE A 118 10.91 -2.96 -17.93
N ILE A 119 11.67 -3.89 -18.51
CA ILE A 119 12.28 -5.02 -17.80
C ILE A 119 13.20 -4.53 -16.69
N LYS A 120 14.04 -3.52 -16.97
CA LYS A 120 14.94 -2.95 -15.97
C LYS A 120 14.17 -2.31 -14.82
N GLN A 121 13.12 -1.55 -15.12
CA GLN A 121 12.25 -0.96 -14.11
C GLN A 121 11.57 -2.04 -13.26
N MET A 122 11.03 -3.09 -13.88
CA MET A 122 10.43 -4.23 -13.18
C MET A 122 11.44 -4.93 -12.26
N LYS A 123 12.63 -5.23 -12.76
CA LYS A 123 13.72 -5.84 -11.97
C LYS A 123 14.11 -4.97 -10.78
N ASN A 124 14.18 -3.65 -10.97
CA ASN A 124 14.50 -2.71 -9.88
C ASN A 124 13.39 -2.69 -8.81
N MET A 125 12.12 -2.82 -9.20
CA MET A 125 10.99 -2.87 -8.24
C MET A 125 10.96 -4.18 -7.45
N MET A 126 11.49 -5.27 -8.01
CA MET A 126 11.56 -6.58 -7.38
C MET A 126 12.82 -6.74 -6.51
N GLY A 127 13.98 -6.29 -6.98
CA GLY A 127 15.28 -6.56 -6.35
C GLY A 127 15.75 -5.56 -5.30
N ALA A 128 15.01 -4.47 -5.03
CA ALA A 128 15.45 -3.47 -4.07
C ALA A 128 15.17 -3.92 -2.62
N ALA A 129 16.18 -4.51 -1.98
CA ALA A 129 16.25 -4.48 -0.51
C ALA A 129 16.29 -3.00 -0.11
N LEU A 130 15.23 -2.52 0.56
CA LEU A 130 15.18 -1.13 1.01
C LEU A 130 16.37 -0.86 1.95
N PRO A 131 17.20 0.17 1.68
CA PRO A 131 18.29 0.52 2.59
C PRO A 131 17.73 0.95 3.95
N ASP A 132 18.54 0.85 5.01
CA ASP A 132 18.18 1.28 6.38
C ASP A 132 17.68 2.74 6.45
N SER A 133 18.11 3.60 5.51
CA SER A 133 17.60 4.97 5.38
C SER A 133 16.10 5.04 5.11
N SER A 134 15.52 4.02 4.46
CA SER A 134 14.07 3.91 4.22
C SER A 134 13.32 3.63 5.52
N ILE A 135 13.87 2.78 6.40
CA ILE A 135 13.30 2.50 7.72
C ILE A 135 13.34 3.74 8.61
N LEU A 136 14.45 4.48 8.58
CA LEU A 136 14.55 5.76 9.31
C LEU A 136 13.52 6.77 8.81
N ASN A 137 13.31 6.87 7.49
CA ASN A 137 12.27 7.72 6.91
C ASN A 137 10.87 7.29 7.35
N LEU A 138 10.58 5.98 7.37
CA LEU A 138 9.32 5.46 7.89
C LEU A 138 9.14 5.79 9.39
N SER A 139 10.19 5.65 10.21
CA SER A 139 10.12 5.94 11.66
C SER A 139 9.82 7.41 11.98
N ARG A 140 10.18 8.34 11.07
CA ARG A 140 9.86 9.77 11.18
C ARG A 140 8.39 10.06 10.87
N LYS A 141 7.77 9.27 9.99
CA LYS A 141 6.37 9.46 9.59
C LYS A 141 5.40 8.64 10.45
N TYR A 142 5.81 7.46 10.90
CA TYR A 142 4.94 6.49 11.56
C TYR A 142 5.42 6.08 12.95
N ILE A 143 4.45 5.65 13.75
CA ILE A 143 4.62 4.81 14.94
C ILE A 143 4.15 3.42 14.54
N SER A 144 4.89 2.38 14.90
CA SER A 144 4.52 1.00 14.65
C SER A 144 4.03 0.33 15.93
N ILE A 145 3.07 -0.59 15.77
CA ILE A 145 2.49 -1.41 16.84
C ILE A 145 2.43 -2.83 16.31
N LYS A 146 3.03 -3.77 17.05
CA LYS A 146 2.92 -5.20 16.74
C LYS A 146 1.79 -5.82 17.56
N LYS A 147 0.97 -6.63 16.92
CA LYS A 147 -0.14 -7.37 17.54
C LYS A 147 -0.14 -8.79 17.00
N GLU A 148 -0.56 -9.75 17.82
CA GLU A 148 -0.92 -11.09 17.35
C GLU A 148 -2.44 -11.13 17.18
N LEU A 149 -2.93 -11.49 15.98
CA LEU A 149 -4.37 -11.52 15.73
C LEU A 149 -4.96 -12.87 16.14
N VAL A 150 -4.32 -13.94 15.67
CA VAL A 150 -4.63 -15.34 15.97
C VAL A 150 -3.34 -16.16 15.89
N PRO A 151 -3.27 -17.36 16.51
CA PRO A 151 -2.08 -18.20 16.42
C PRO A 151 -1.63 -18.41 14.96
N GLY A 152 -0.37 -18.07 14.68
CA GLY A 152 0.23 -18.18 13.35
C GLY A 152 -0.02 -17.01 12.39
N THR A 153 -0.81 -16.00 12.80
CA THR A 153 -0.99 -14.75 12.04
C THR A 153 -0.65 -13.54 12.90
N ALA A 154 0.41 -12.84 12.52
CA ALA A 154 0.87 -11.63 13.18
C ALA A 154 0.50 -10.39 12.37
N VAL A 155 0.44 -9.26 13.06
CA VAL A 155 0.05 -7.97 12.51
C VAL A 155 1.07 -6.92 12.90
N VAL A 156 1.52 -6.14 11.93
CA VAL A 156 2.26 -4.90 12.16
C VAL A 156 1.42 -3.75 11.64
N GLU A 157 1.02 -2.87 12.55
CA GLU A 157 0.24 -1.67 12.25
C GLU A 157 1.15 -0.44 12.29
N LEU A 158 1.13 0.38 11.25
CA LEU A 158 1.81 1.65 11.15
C LEU A 158 0.78 2.78 11.25
N GLN A 159 0.89 3.64 12.25
CA GLN A 159 0.05 4.82 12.43
C GLN A 159 0.84 6.08 12.13
N SER A 160 0.30 6.96 11.27
CA SER A 160 0.91 8.26 11.00
C SER A 160 1.01 9.07 12.28
N ARG A 161 2.19 9.65 12.53
CA ARG A 161 2.41 10.63 13.61
C ARG A 161 1.63 11.92 13.41
N ALA A 162 1.29 12.24 12.17
CA ALA A 162 0.43 13.39 11.86
C ALA A 162 -1.02 13.06 12.21
N SER A 163 -1.60 13.86 13.11
CA SER A 163 -3.01 13.81 13.44
C SER A 163 -3.87 14.50 12.37
N LEU A 164 -5.10 14.03 12.24
CA LEU A 164 -6.12 14.64 11.41
C LEU A 164 -6.62 15.92 12.10
N TYR A 165 -6.69 17.02 11.34
CA TYR A 165 -7.05 18.34 11.85
C TYR A 165 -8.33 18.32 12.69
N GLY A 166 -8.30 18.95 13.87
CA GLY A 166 -9.43 18.99 14.78
C GLY A 166 -9.72 17.68 15.54
N THR A 167 -8.92 16.62 15.37
CA THR A 167 -9.18 15.31 15.98
C THR A 167 -7.91 14.68 16.59
N LYS A 168 -8.09 13.58 17.34
CA LYS A 168 -6.99 12.73 17.83
C LYS A 168 -6.65 11.58 16.86
N LEU A 169 -7.38 11.44 15.76
CA LEU A 169 -7.18 10.35 14.81
C LEU A 169 -5.90 10.57 14.01
N SER A 170 -5.20 9.50 13.67
CA SER A 170 -4.08 9.56 12.72
C SER A 170 -4.60 9.74 11.30
N ARG A 171 -3.87 10.53 10.49
CA ARG A 171 -4.24 10.78 9.07
C ARG A 171 -4.18 9.52 8.21
N GLU A 172 -3.33 8.58 8.58
CA GLU A 172 -3.07 7.37 7.81
C GLU A 172 -2.75 6.22 8.75
N THR A 173 -3.30 5.04 8.46
CA THR A 173 -2.92 3.79 9.10
C THR A 173 -2.65 2.73 8.03
N ILE A 174 -1.61 1.92 8.21
CA ILE A 174 -1.28 0.79 7.35
C ILE A 174 -1.16 -0.45 8.22
N GLU A 175 -2.02 -1.43 8.01
CA GLU A 175 -2.01 -2.69 8.72
C GLU A 175 -1.49 -3.79 7.80
N LEU A 176 -0.41 -4.45 8.19
CA LEU A 176 0.11 -5.63 7.49
C LEU A 176 -0.18 -6.87 8.32
N GLN A 177 -1.04 -7.74 7.79
CA GLN A 177 -1.26 -9.09 8.32
C GLN A 177 -0.42 -10.09 7.52
N TYR A 178 0.24 -11.00 8.22
CA TYR A 178 1.16 -11.96 7.59
C TYR A 178 1.21 -13.30 8.32
N ASP A 179 1.66 -14.32 7.59
CA ASP A 179 1.95 -15.63 8.17
C ASP A 179 3.25 -15.57 8.98
N ALA A 180 3.15 -15.79 10.29
CA ALA A 180 4.30 -15.68 11.20
C ALA A 180 5.36 -16.78 10.98
N THR A 181 4.99 -17.88 10.31
CA THR A 181 5.91 -19.00 10.04
C THR A 181 6.61 -18.84 8.69
N LYS A 182 5.87 -18.38 7.67
CA LYS A 182 6.37 -18.24 6.29
C LYS A 182 6.91 -16.83 5.98
N ASN A 183 6.64 -15.85 6.85
CA ASN A 183 6.93 -14.43 6.63
C ASN A 183 6.38 -13.91 5.29
N ASN A 184 5.23 -14.42 4.87
CA ASN A 184 4.54 -13.99 3.66
C ASN A 184 3.34 -13.10 4.03
N PRO A 185 3.13 -11.98 3.32
CA PRO A 185 1.97 -11.14 3.55
C PRO A 185 0.69 -11.89 3.20
N LYS A 186 -0.34 -11.69 4.00
CA LYS A 186 -1.72 -12.16 3.73
C LYS A 186 -2.60 -11.00 3.32
N GLN A 187 -2.50 -9.88 4.01
CA GLN A 187 -3.33 -8.71 3.77
C GLN A 187 -2.58 -7.42 4.13
N VAL A 188 -2.78 -6.38 3.34
CA VAL A 188 -2.39 -5.01 3.69
C VAL A 188 -3.63 -4.12 3.64
N ILE A 189 -3.95 -3.44 4.72
CA ILE A 189 -5.07 -2.49 4.80
C ILE A 189 -4.50 -1.10 5.02
N THR A 190 -4.72 -0.20 4.08
CA THR A 190 -4.38 1.22 4.21
C THR A 190 -5.66 2.01 4.45
N THR A 191 -5.72 2.80 5.52
CA THR A 191 -6.79 3.76 5.76
C THR A 191 -6.24 5.17 5.69
N ASN A 192 -6.73 5.97 4.76
CA ASN A 192 -6.44 7.39 4.64
C ASN A 192 -7.63 8.20 5.16
N ARG A 193 -7.36 9.24 5.93
CA ARG A 193 -8.39 10.11 6.51
C ARG A 193 -8.23 11.55 6.06
N THR A 194 -9.35 12.16 5.67
CA THR A 194 -9.46 13.58 5.36
C THR A 194 -10.62 14.20 6.11
N VAL A 195 -10.55 15.51 6.31
CA VAL A 195 -11.66 16.29 6.87
C VAL A 195 -12.39 16.95 5.72
N LEU A 196 -13.70 16.74 5.63
CA LEU A 196 -14.57 17.42 4.69
C LEU A 196 -15.44 18.42 5.45
N PRO A 197 -15.47 19.70 5.04
CA PRO A 197 -16.43 20.66 5.58
C PRO A 197 -17.83 20.28 5.12
N LEU A 198 -18.80 20.42 6.03
CA LEU A 198 -20.21 20.24 5.76
C LEU A 198 -20.96 21.54 6.07
N ASP A 199 -22.05 21.77 5.34
CA ASP A 199 -23.06 22.73 5.79
C ASP A 199 -23.92 22.13 6.92
N SER A 200 -24.72 22.98 7.57
CA SER A 200 -25.56 22.56 8.70
C SER A 200 -26.65 21.56 8.30
N ILE A 201 -27.13 21.61 7.06
CA ILE A 201 -28.19 20.72 6.55
C ILE A 201 -27.60 19.34 6.30
N GLN A 202 -26.47 19.26 5.59
CA GLN A 202 -25.73 18.01 5.34
C GLN A 202 -25.35 17.33 6.65
N TYR A 203 -24.83 18.11 7.61
CA TYR A 203 -24.47 17.59 8.93
C TYR A 203 -25.69 16.99 9.65
N ALA A 204 -26.81 17.69 9.67
CA ALA A 204 -28.05 17.20 10.31
C ALA A 204 -28.61 15.94 9.61
N LEU A 205 -28.50 15.85 8.28
CA LEU A 205 -28.90 14.65 7.54
C LEU A 205 -28.02 13.45 7.91
N MET A 206 -26.70 13.62 7.90
CA MET A 206 -25.74 12.55 8.19
C MET A 206 -25.78 12.08 9.65
N GLN A 207 -26.20 12.92 10.60
CA GLN A 207 -26.39 12.49 11.99
C GLN A 207 -27.38 11.33 12.15
N ASN A 208 -28.33 11.21 11.21
CA ASN A 208 -29.34 10.16 11.20
C ASN A 208 -28.90 8.92 10.40
N GLU A 209 -27.74 8.96 9.73
CA GLU A 209 -27.21 7.83 8.99
C GLU A 209 -26.46 6.85 9.91
N LYS A 210 -26.74 5.56 9.74
CA LYS A 210 -26.10 4.49 10.53
C LYS A 210 -24.59 4.48 10.24
N GLY A 211 -23.78 4.62 11.29
CA GLY A 211 -22.32 4.55 11.20
C GLY A 211 -21.61 5.87 10.87
N MET A 212 -22.34 7.00 10.85
CA MET A 212 -21.74 8.33 10.66
C MET A 212 -21.51 9.11 11.95
N ALA A 213 -22.18 8.73 13.04
CA ALA A 213 -22.14 9.50 14.29
C ALA A 213 -20.73 9.69 14.87
N ASP A 214 -19.85 8.70 14.76
CA ASP A 214 -18.45 8.77 15.22
C ASP A 214 -17.51 9.46 14.22
N LYS A 215 -18.00 9.79 13.02
CA LYS A 215 -17.26 10.45 11.94
C LYS A 215 -17.58 11.93 11.81
N LEU A 216 -18.61 12.42 12.49
CA LEU A 216 -19.04 13.81 12.47
C LEU A 216 -18.49 14.56 13.68
N PHE A 217 -18.01 15.79 13.47
CA PHE A 217 -17.56 16.64 14.56
C PHE A 217 -17.75 18.13 14.24
N THR A 218 -17.69 18.96 15.29
CA THR A 218 -17.75 20.42 15.17
C THR A 218 -16.46 21.05 15.69
N LEU A 219 -15.96 22.06 14.99
CA LEU A 219 -14.81 22.84 15.41
C LEU A 219 -15.06 24.32 15.09
N GLU A 220 -14.95 25.18 16.10
CA GLU A 220 -15.14 26.64 15.97
C GLU A 220 -16.48 27.03 15.31
N GLY A 221 -17.55 26.29 15.60
CA GLY A 221 -18.89 26.53 15.03
C GLY A 221 -19.09 26.02 13.60
N ASN A 222 -18.08 25.40 12.99
CA ASN A 222 -18.16 24.75 11.69
C ASN A 222 -18.38 23.24 11.83
N TYR A 223 -19.04 22.64 10.84
CA TYR A 223 -19.39 21.22 10.79
C TYR A 223 -18.46 20.45 9.86
N PHE A 224 -18.04 19.27 10.29
CA PHE A 224 -17.08 18.47 9.57
C PHE A 224 -17.41 16.97 9.59
N LEU A 225 -16.98 16.29 8.53
CA LEU A 225 -16.96 14.84 8.39
C LEU A 225 -15.52 14.34 8.27
N VAL A 226 -15.18 13.30 9.00
CA VAL A 226 -14.00 12.47 8.76
C VAL A 226 -14.33 11.50 7.63
N LYS A 227 -13.83 11.79 6.44
CA LYS A 227 -13.87 10.84 5.32
C LYS A 227 -12.72 9.85 5.49
N GLU A 228 -13.06 8.57 5.55
CA GLU A 228 -12.13 7.45 5.58
C GLU A 228 -12.15 6.76 4.22
N GLN A 229 -10.99 6.58 3.62
CA GLN A 229 -10.79 5.79 2.41
C GLN A 229 -9.91 4.60 2.77
N VAL A 230 -10.47 3.40 2.63
CA VAL A 230 -9.82 2.14 2.99
C VAL A 230 -9.47 1.39 1.72
N THR A 231 -8.20 1.06 1.53
CA THR A 231 -7.73 0.17 0.46
C THR A 231 -7.16 -1.09 1.08
N THR A 232 -7.72 -2.23 0.70
CA THR A 232 -7.31 -3.57 1.14
C THR A 232 -6.65 -4.29 -0.02
N TYR A 233 -5.43 -4.76 0.19
CA TYR A 233 -4.72 -5.67 -0.70
C TYR A 233 -4.70 -7.06 -0.07
N LEU A 234 -5.43 -8.00 -0.65
CA LEU A 234 -5.49 -9.39 -0.21
C LEU A 234 -4.59 -10.24 -1.11
N TYR A 235 -3.58 -10.88 -0.52
CA TYR A 235 -2.66 -11.76 -1.21
C TYR A 235 -3.25 -13.17 -1.25
N LYS A 236 -3.80 -13.57 -2.40
CA LYS A 236 -4.46 -14.87 -2.59
C LYS A 236 -3.44 -15.98 -2.80
N GLN A 237 -2.41 -15.70 -3.59
CA GLN A 237 -1.33 -16.65 -3.88
C GLN A 237 0.00 -15.92 -3.99
N ILE A 238 1.05 -16.52 -3.43
CA ILE A 238 2.45 -16.09 -3.58
C ILE A 238 3.28 -17.34 -3.80
N GLU A 239 3.79 -17.52 -5.01
CA GLU A 239 4.53 -18.70 -5.42
C GLU A 239 5.88 -18.31 -6.04
N ARG A 240 6.93 -18.98 -5.58
CA ARG A 240 8.33 -18.74 -5.98
C ARG A 240 8.87 -20.03 -6.57
N ALA A 241 8.47 -20.35 -7.79
CA ALA A 241 8.87 -21.58 -8.46
C ALA A 241 9.77 -21.27 -9.66
N PRO A 242 10.92 -21.96 -9.84
CA PRO A 242 11.83 -21.71 -10.95
C PRO A 242 11.18 -21.94 -12.33
N ASP A 243 10.06 -22.65 -12.35
CA ASP A 243 9.26 -23.02 -13.52
C ASP A 243 7.93 -22.28 -13.61
N VAL A 244 7.78 -21.10 -12.98
CA VAL A 244 6.59 -20.23 -13.21
C VAL A 244 6.44 -20.00 -14.72
N LYS A 245 5.46 -20.68 -15.31
CA LYS A 245 5.16 -20.60 -16.74
C LYS A 245 4.32 -19.36 -16.98
N ILE A 246 4.79 -18.50 -17.86
CA ILE A 246 3.99 -17.37 -18.31
C ILE A 246 2.86 -17.91 -19.18
N PRO A 247 1.58 -17.66 -18.82
CA PRO A 247 0.44 -18.29 -19.49
C PRO A 247 0.16 -17.69 -20.88
N VAL A 248 0.81 -16.58 -21.22
CA VAL A 248 0.50 -15.72 -22.36
C VAL A 248 1.79 -15.23 -23.03
N VAL A 249 1.81 -15.20 -24.35
CA VAL A 249 2.88 -14.58 -25.13
C VAL A 249 2.35 -13.44 -26.00
N ILE A 250 3.25 -12.51 -26.39
CA ILE A 250 2.89 -11.35 -27.20
C ILE A 250 2.24 -11.76 -28.54
N GLY A 251 2.70 -12.86 -29.13
CA GLY A 251 2.17 -13.42 -30.38
C GLY A 251 0.69 -13.83 -30.32
N ASP A 252 0.14 -14.03 -29.12
CA ASP A 252 -1.28 -14.32 -28.94
C ASP A 252 -2.17 -13.07 -29.12
N ARG A 253 -1.57 -11.87 -29.07
CA ARG A 253 -2.26 -10.57 -29.08
C ARG A 253 -1.99 -9.78 -30.35
N ILE A 254 -0.78 -9.88 -30.89
CA ILE A 254 -0.34 -9.16 -32.09
C ILE A 254 0.48 -10.08 -33.01
N VAL A 255 0.42 -9.81 -34.31
CA VAL A 255 1.21 -10.48 -35.35
C VAL A 255 1.82 -9.44 -36.30
N LYS A 256 2.86 -9.82 -37.03
CA LYS A 256 3.36 -9.00 -38.15
C LYS A 256 2.62 -9.38 -39.43
N ASN A 257 2.12 -8.39 -40.15
CA ASN A 257 1.55 -8.58 -41.48
C ASN A 257 2.67 -8.71 -42.54
N GLU A 258 2.27 -8.86 -43.81
CA GLU A 258 3.20 -9.02 -44.95
C GLU A 258 4.14 -7.82 -45.15
N THR A 259 3.76 -6.62 -44.66
CA THR A 259 4.59 -5.41 -44.74
C THR A 259 5.50 -5.23 -43.52
N GLY A 260 5.44 -6.14 -42.55
CA GLY A 260 6.22 -6.10 -41.31
C GLY A 260 5.63 -5.22 -40.22
N ALA A 261 4.46 -4.61 -40.45
CA ALA A 261 3.74 -3.83 -39.45
C ALA A 261 3.01 -4.75 -38.46
N TYR A 262 2.90 -4.30 -37.20
CA TYR A 262 2.18 -5.04 -36.17
C TYR A 262 0.67 -4.79 -36.26
N GLU A 263 -0.10 -5.87 -36.23
CA GLU A 263 -1.56 -5.85 -36.23
C GLU A 263 -2.11 -6.72 -35.08
N PRO A 264 -3.27 -6.38 -34.49
CA PRO A 264 -3.92 -7.22 -33.49
C PRO A 264 -4.29 -8.61 -34.06
N ALA A 265 -4.33 -9.62 -33.19
CA ALA A 265 -4.54 -11.01 -33.57
C ALA A 265 -5.66 -11.70 -32.77
N GLY A 266 -6.27 -12.72 -33.36
CA GLY A 266 -7.24 -13.60 -32.72
C GLY A 266 -8.47 -12.83 -32.19
N LYS A 267 -8.77 -12.97 -30.89
CA LYS A 267 -9.90 -12.28 -30.26
C LYS A 267 -9.72 -10.75 -30.18
N TYR A 268 -8.54 -10.25 -30.52
CA TYR A 268 -8.19 -8.84 -30.44
C TYR A 268 -8.29 -8.10 -31.77
N ASN A 269 -8.78 -8.72 -32.84
CA ASN A 269 -8.86 -8.09 -34.18
C ASN A 269 -9.58 -6.73 -34.23
N ALA A 270 -10.49 -6.46 -33.27
CA ALA A 270 -11.20 -5.18 -33.17
C ALA A 270 -10.41 -4.08 -32.43
N TYR A 271 -9.27 -4.40 -31.81
CA TYR A 271 -8.49 -3.46 -31.02
C TYR A 271 -7.72 -2.51 -31.94
N LYS A 272 -7.45 -1.30 -31.45
CA LYS A 272 -6.51 -0.38 -32.10
C LYS A 272 -5.11 -0.61 -31.57
N ILE A 273 -4.10 -0.62 -32.45
CA ILE A 273 -2.70 -0.70 -32.04
C ILE A 273 -1.97 0.61 -32.35
N SER A 274 -1.18 1.07 -31.40
CA SER A 274 -0.23 2.18 -31.55
C SER A 274 1.17 1.73 -31.12
N ILE A 275 2.19 2.20 -31.83
CA ILE A 275 3.60 1.94 -31.50
C ILE A 275 4.15 3.17 -30.78
N ASN A 276 4.83 2.96 -29.65
CA ASN A 276 5.46 4.00 -28.84
C ASN A 276 6.96 3.72 -28.75
N ASP A 277 7.74 4.59 -29.42
CA ASP A 277 9.19 4.49 -29.53
C ASP A 277 9.94 5.16 -28.37
#